data_AF-A0A5N3ZYK2-F1
#
_entry.id   AF-A0A5N3ZYK2-F1
#
_cell.length_a   1.000
_cell.length_b   1.000
_cell.length_c   1.000
_cell.angle_alpha   90.00
_cell.angle_beta   90.00
_cell.angle_gamma   90.00
#
_symmetry.space_group_name_H-M   'P 1'
#
loop_
_entity.id
_entity.type
_entity.pdbx_description
1 polymer ?
#
loop_
_entity_poly.entity_id
_entity_poly.type
_entity_poly.pdbx_seq_one_letter_code
_entity_poly.pdbx_strand_id
1 'polypeptide(L)'
;NMPGQKLVVADNLASHFTPVVVSMCKENDIYFTTIPPNATHLMQPLDVAFFKPLKSYWRNVLESWRKESRCKGSIPKQQFPSLLSRLYAKLLTNNGEENARAGFRKTGLVPYDPDQVIKLISSDDRASDTGSIGRTLDSSIIDFLKEQRDQAGARITRK
;
A
#
# COMPACT_ATOMS: atom_id res chain seq x y z
N ASN A 1 -9.49 -2.15 28.64
CA ASN A 1 -8.42 -1.14 28.67
C ASN A 1 -7.18 -1.76 29.26
N MET A 2 -6.12 -1.94 28.45
CA MET A 2 -4.80 -2.28 28.99
C MET A 2 -4.15 -1.01 29.55
N PRO A 3 -3.51 -1.07 30.73
CA PRO A 3 -2.77 0.06 31.27
C PRO A 3 -1.53 0.35 30.39
N GLY A 4 -1.22 1.64 30.17
CA GLY A 4 -0.07 2.09 29.40
C GLY A 4 -0.36 3.32 28.55
N GLN A 5 0.71 4.04 28.18
CA GLN A 5 0.64 5.19 27.29
C GLN A 5 0.23 4.72 25.88
N LYS A 6 -0.74 5.39 25.27
CA LYS A 6 -1.25 5.05 23.95
C LYS A 6 -0.51 5.88 22.90
N LEU A 7 -0.18 5.24 21.78
CA LEU A 7 0.47 5.87 20.64
C LEU A 7 -0.43 5.76 19.41
N VAL A 8 -0.70 6.89 18.77
CA VAL A 8 -1.30 6.95 17.44
C VAL A 8 -0.21 7.37 16.45
N VAL A 9 0.01 6.53 15.46
CA VAL A 9 0.89 6.81 14.32
C VAL A 9 0.01 7.06 13.11
N ALA A 10 0.03 8.29 12.59
CA ALA A 10 -0.74 8.67 11.39
C ALA A 10 0.17 8.84 10.17
N ASP A 11 -0.41 8.69 8.98
CA ASP A 11 0.21 9.08 7.72
C ASP A 11 0.18 10.60 7.54
N ASN A 12 1.05 11.11 6.66
CA ASN A 12 1.24 12.55 6.48
C ASN A 12 0.12 13.24 5.67
N LEU A 13 -1.12 12.75 5.75
CA LEU A 13 -2.25 13.32 5.04
C LEU A 13 -2.80 14.52 5.83
N ALA A 14 -2.93 15.67 5.16
CA ALA A 14 -3.31 16.94 5.79
C ALA A 14 -4.61 16.88 6.62
N SER A 15 -5.55 16.00 6.28
CA SER A 15 -6.80 15.80 7.03
C SER A 15 -6.60 15.17 8.41
N HIS A 16 -5.50 14.45 8.65
CA HIS A 16 -5.20 13.84 9.95
C HIS A 16 -4.57 14.85 10.93
N PHE A 17 -4.06 15.99 10.43
CA PHE A 17 -3.43 17.04 11.23
C PHE A 17 -4.33 18.25 11.44
N THR A 18 -5.56 18.01 11.88
CA THR A 18 -6.36 19.12 12.37
C THR A 18 -6.01 19.43 13.82
N PRO A 19 -5.96 20.71 14.23
CA PRO A 19 -5.74 21.06 15.64
C PRO A 19 -6.71 20.36 16.59
N VAL A 20 -7.94 20.09 16.12
CA VAL A 20 -8.97 19.36 16.85
C VAL A 20 -8.53 17.95 17.20
N VAL A 21 -7.94 17.20 16.25
CA VAL A 21 -7.46 15.83 16.49
C VAL A 21 -6.31 15.82 17.49
N VAL A 22 -5.38 16.77 17.38
CA VAL A 22 -4.23 16.86 18.29
C VAL A 22 -4.68 17.21 19.71
N SER A 23 -5.61 18.16 19.86
CA SER A 23 -6.20 18.50 21.16
C SER A 23 -6.91 17.31 21.79
N MET A 24 -7.74 16.59 21.03
CA MET A 24 -8.41 15.38 21.52
C MET A 24 -7.42 14.29 21.95
N CYS A 25 -6.31 14.09 21.21
CA CYS A 25 -5.29 13.13 21.61
C CYS A 25 -4.63 13.53 22.94
N LYS A 26 -4.31 14.82 23.11
CA LYS A 26 -3.72 15.35 24.35
C LYS A 26 -4.68 15.21 25.55
N GLU A 27 -5.96 15.50 25.36
CA GLU A 27 -7.00 15.36 26.40
C GLU A 27 -7.19 13.90 26.86
N ASN A 28 -6.91 12.93 25.99
CA ASN A 28 -7.08 11.50 26.26
C ASN A 28 -5.77 10.77 26.63
N ASP A 29 -4.69 11.51 26.88
CA ASP A 29 -3.34 10.96 27.16
C ASP A 29 -2.85 10.00 26.05
N ILE A 30 -3.07 10.41 24.80
CA ILE A 30 -2.65 9.71 23.60
C ILE A 30 -1.51 10.50 22.96
N TYR A 31 -0.32 9.89 22.85
CA TYR A 31 0.77 10.46 22.09
C TYR A 31 0.46 10.33 20.60
N PHE A 32 0.48 11.45 19.89
CA PHE A 32 0.24 11.50 18.45
C PHE A 32 1.57 11.76 17.74
N THR A 33 1.92 10.91 16.79
CA THR A 33 3.12 11.06 15.96
C THR A 33 2.81 10.69 14.53
N THR A 34 3.66 11.11 13.60
CA THR A 34 3.52 10.81 12.19
C THR A 34 4.79 10.29 11.58
N ILE A 35 4.60 9.50 10.54
CA ILE A 35 5.73 8.97 9.77
C ILE A 35 6.36 10.08 8.91
N PRO A 36 7.68 10.00 8.63
CA PRO A 36 8.34 10.90 7.70
C PRO A 36 7.67 10.93 6.32
N PRO A 37 7.75 12.06 5.58
CA PRO A 37 7.23 12.13 4.23
C PRO A 37 7.87 11.07 3.33
N ASN A 38 7.09 10.52 2.40
CA ASN A 38 7.48 9.44 1.48
C ASN A 38 7.86 8.10 2.14
N ALA A 39 7.75 7.94 3.46
CA ALA A 39 8.08 6.69 4.17
C ALA A 39 6.88 5.76 4.42
N THR A 40 5.70 6.08 3.87
CA THR A 40 4.45 5.29 4.05
C THR A 40 4.64 3.81 3.73
N HIS A 41 5.24 3.51 2.59
CA HIS A 41 5.49 2.15 2.14
C HIS A 41 6.50 1.37 3.00
N LEU A 42 7.26 2.05 3.87
CA LEU A 42 8.27 1.45 4.75
C LEU A 42 7.78 1.34 6.20
N MET A 43 7.13 2.39 6.70
CA MET A 43 6.85 2.56 8.12
C MET A 43 5.37 2.37 8.46
N GLN A 44 4.44 2.34 7.50
CA GLN A 44 3.01 2.14 7.78
C GLN A 44 2.66 0.64 7.83
N PRO A 45 2.37 0.06 9.02
CA PRO A 45 2.14 -1.39 9.15
C PRO A 45 0.98 -1.89 8.31
N LEU A 46 -0.04 -1.04 8.16
CA LEU A 46 -1.22 -1.35 7.38
C LEU A 46 -0.90 -1.52 5.89
N ASP A 47 -0.05 -0.67 5.32
CA ASP A 47 0.37 -0.81 3.92
C ASP A 47 1.30 -2.00 3.72
N VAL A 48 2.24 -2.19 4.64
CA VAL A 48 3.29 -3.21 4.51
C VAL A 48 2.76 -4.63 4.57
N ALA A 49 1.80 -4.91 5.45
CA ALA A 49 1.36 -6.29 5.72
C ALA A 49 -0.16 -6.50 5.65
N PHE A 50 -0.98 -5.49 5.95
CA PHE A 50 -2.41 -5.70 6.22
C PHE A 50 -3.30 -5.50 4.98
N PHE A 51 -3.05 -4.48 4.15
CA PHE A 51 -3.95 -4.15 3.05
C PHE A 51 -3.90 -5.14 1.89
N LYS A 52 -2.77 -5.81 1.66
CA LYS A 52 -2.67 -6.85 0.63
C LYS A 52 -3.63 -8.02 0.91
N PRO A 53 -3.60 -8.69 2.08
CA PRO A 53 -4.56 -9.75 2.40
C PRO A 53 -5.99 -9.21 2.50
N LEU A 54 -6.20 -8.02 3.07
CA LEU A 54 -7.52 -7.38 3.13
C LEU A 54 -8.17 -7.25 1.74
N LYS A 55 -7.44 -6.72 0.75
CA LYS A 55 -7.93 -6.57 -0.64
C LYS A 55 -8.23 -7.92 -1.28
N SER A 56 -7.41 -8.94 -1.01
CA SER A 56 -7.63 -10.30 -1.50
C SER A 56 -8.91 -10.90 -0.94
N TYR A 57 -9.10 -10.85 0.39
CA TYR A 57 -10.30 -11.34 1.03
C TYR A 57 -11.54 -10.56 0.62
N TRP A 58 -11.42 -9.25 0.45
CA TRP A 58 -12.51 -8.41 -0.04
C TRP A 58 -12.97 -8.87 -1.42
N ARG A 59 -12.04 -9.07 -2.35
CA ARG A 59 -12.36 -9.61 -3.69
C ARG A 59 -13.12 -10.93 -3.60
N ASN A 60 -12.67 -11.85 -2.74
CA ASN A 60 -13.36 -13.13 -2.53
C ASN A 60 -14.78 -12.96 -1.97
N VAL A 61 -14.99 -12.07 -1.00
CA VAL A 61 -16.33 -11.76 -0.46
C VAL A 61 -17.24 -11.19 -1.55
N LEU A 62 -16.72 -10.29 -2.38
CA LEU A 62 -17.49 -9.68 -3.47
C LEU A 62 -17.84 -10.68 -4.56
N GLU A 63 -16.93 -11.58 -4.92
CA GLU A 63 -17.19 -12.64 -5.90
C GLU A 63 -18.23 -13.64 -5.40
N SER A 64 -18.17 -14.05 -4.13
CA SER A 64 -19.20 -14.89 -3.51
C SER A 64 -20.55 -14.18 -3.53
N TRP A 65 -20.61 -12.92 -3.09
CA TRP A 65 -21.86 -12.16 -3.07
C TRP A 65 -22.46 -11.96 -4.48
N ARG A 66 -21.63 -11.70 -5.51
CA ARG A 66 -22.12 -11.58 -6.89
C ARG A 66 -22.74 -12.88 -7.40
N LYS A 67 -22.15 -14.03 -7.06
CA LYS A 67 -22.70 -15.35 -7.42
C LYS A 67 -24.02 -15.61 -6.71
N GLU A 68 -24.10 -15.29 -5.41
CA GLU A 68 -25.30 -15.46 -4.57
C GLU A 68 -26.46 -14.56 -5.02
N SER A 69 -26.18 -13.27 -5.23
CA SER A 69 -27.19 -12.25 -5.53
C SER A 69 -27.60 -12.17 -7.00
N ARG A 70 -26.85 -12.84 -7.90
CA ARG A 70 -26.94 -12.69 -9.37
C ARG A 70 -26.83 -11.23 -9.84
N CYS A 71 -26.32 -10.34 -8.99
CA CYS A 71 -26.17 -8.92 -9.30
C CYS A 71 -24.93 -8.71 -10.19
N LYS A 72 -25.12 -8.07 -11.34
CA LYS A 72 -24.04 -7.73 -12.29
C LYS A 72 -23.50 -6.30 -12.12
N GLY A 73 -24.08 -5.52 -11.21
CA GLY A 73 -23.78 -4.10 -11.03
C GLY A 73 -22.96 -3.77 -9.79
N SER A 74 -22.92 -2.47 -9.47
CA SER A 74 -22.30 -1.95 -8.25
C SER A 74 -23.01 -2.45 -7.00
N ILE A 75 -22.26 -2.58 -5.91
CA ILE A 75 -22.79 -3.00 -4.62
C ILE A 75 -23.73 -1.91 -4.08
N PRO A 76 -24.99 -2.23 -3.76
CA PRO A 76 -25.88 -1.28 -3.09
C PRO A 76 -25.32 -0.88 -1.73
N LYS A 77 -25.42 0.41 -1.36
CA LYS A 77 -24.89 0.92 -0.08
C LYS A 77 -25.42 0.16 1.14
N GLN A 78 -26.65 -0.33 1.08
CA GLN A 78 -27.28 -1.12 2.14
C GLN A 78 -26.61 -2.49 2.37
N GLN A 79 -25.98 -3.05 1.35
CA GLN A 79 -25.30 -4.35 1.44
C GLN A 79 -23.87 -4.22 1.99
N PHE A 80 -23.28 -3.03 1.93
CA PHE A 80 -21.91 -2.80 2.35
C PHE A 80 -21.63 -3.23 3.80
N PRO A 81 -22.45 -2.89 4.82
CA PRO A 81 -22.20 -3.31 6.20
C PRO A 81 -22.17 -4.84 6.36
N SER A 82 -23.09 -5.56 5.72
CA SER A 82 -23.13 -7.03 5.79
C SER A 82 -21.89 -7.66 5.14
N LEU A 83 -21.48 -7.14 3.98
CA LEU A 83 -20.26 -7.60 3.30
C LEU A 83 -19.00 -7.28 4.11
N LEU A 84 -18.94 -6.12 4.75
CA LEU A 84 -17.84 -5.73 5.62
C LEU A 84 -17.74 -6.69 6.82
N SER A 85 -18.86 -7.06 7.43
CA SER A 85 -18.87 -8.07 8.51
C SER A 85 -18.34 -9.43 8.04
N ARG A 86 -18.73 -9.88 6.83
CA ARG A 86 -18.18 -11.12 6.23
C ARG A 86 -16.67 -11.03 6.00
N LEU A 87 -16.17 -9.88 5.56
CA LEU A 87 -14.75 -9.63 5.39
C LEU A 87 -14.00 -9.70 6.72
N TYR A 88 -14.51 -9.03 7.77
CA TYR A 88 -13.89 -9.08 9.11
C TYR A 88 -13.84 -10.51 9.65
N ALA A 89 -14.93 -11.28 9.52
CA ALA A 89 -14.95 -12.68 9.93
C ALA A 89 -13.85 -13.49 9.21
N LYS A 90 -13.74 -13.35 7.88
CA LYS A 90 -12.66 -14.01 7.11
C LYS A 90 -11.27 -13.55 7.55
N LEU A 91 -11.09 -12.27 7.86
CA LEU A 91 -9.80 -11.74 8.25
C LEU A 91 -9.38 -12.30 9.62
N LEU A 92 -10.29 -12.39 10.58
CA LEU A 92 -10.04 -12.97 11.89
C LEU A 92 -9.73 -14.48 11.80
N THR A 93 -10.48 -15.23 10.98
CA THR A 93 -10.24 -16.67 10.78
C THR A 93 -8.90 -16.96 10.09
N ASN A 94 -8.42 -16.07 9.21
CA ASN A 94 -7.19 -16.29 8.42
C ASN A 94 -6.02 -15.46 8.93
N ASN A 95 -5.75 -15.52 10.24
CA ASN A 95 -4.56 -14.95 10.88
C ASN A 95 -4.40 -13.43 10.69
N GLY A 96 -5.50 -12.68 10.57
CA GLY A 96 -5.49 -11.23 10.42
C GLY A 96 -4.74 -10.50 11.53
N GLU A 97 -4.84 -10.99 12.77
CA GLU A 97 -4.09 -10.44 13.89
C GLU A 97 -2.59 -10.70 13.78
N GLU A 98 -2.18 -11.87 13.29
CA GLU A 98 -0.76 -12.18 13.06
C GLU A 98 -0.19 -11.33 11.93
N ASN A 99 -0.97 -11.10 10.87
CA ASN A 99 -0.59 -10.19 9.78
C ASN A 99 -0.39 -8.76 10.30
N ALA A 100 -1.26 -8.29 11.19
CA ALA A 100 -1.11 -7.00 11.84
C ALA A 100 0.17 -6.95 12.70
N ARG A 101 0.37 -7.94 13.58
CA ARG A 101 1.58 -8.06 14.43
C ARG A 101 2.87 -8.16 13.61
N ALA A 102 2.85 -8.91 12.51
CA ALA A 102 3.97 -9.03 11.58
C ALA A 102 4.24 -7.70 10.85
N GLY A 103 3.20 -6.94 10.50
CA GLY A 103 3.31 -5.58 9.99
C GLY A 103 4.08 -4.68 10.93
N PHE A 104 3.67 -4.60 12.21
CA PHE A 104 4.35 -3.79 13.21
C PHE A 104 5.82 -4.20 13.44
N ARG A 105 6.12 -5.49 13.37
CA ARG A 105 7.49 -6.00 13.47
C ARG A 105 8.32 -5.60 12.26
N LYS A 106 7.77 -5.71 11.06
CA LYS A 106 8.48 -5.38 9.81
C LYS A 106 8.74 -3.89 9.66
N THR A 107 7.87 -3.04 10.19
CA THR A 107 8.08 -1.58 10.22
C THR A 107 8.98 -1.14 11.38
N GLY A 108 9.47 -2.06 12.22
CA GLY A 108 10.32 -1.72 13.37
C GLY A 108 9.61 -0.91 14.45
N LEU A 109 8.27 -0.91 14.48
CA LEU A 109 7.50 -0.15 15.48
C LEU A 109 7.29 -0.98 16.75
N VAL A 110 6.97 -2.26 16.62
CA VAL A 110 6.75 -3.17 17.76
C VAL A 110 7.36 -4.55 17.48
N PRO A 111 8.42 -4.96 18.20
CA PRO A 111 9.24 -4.13 19.08
C PRO A 111 9.92 -2.99 18.31
N TYR A 112 10.32 -1.94 19.02
CA TYR A 112 11.03 -0.81 18.41
C TYR A 112 12.41 -1.26 17.93
N ASP A 113 12.60 -1.26 16.61
CA ASP A 113 13.84 -1.67 15.93
C ASP A 113 14.05 -0.85 14.64
N PRO A 114 14.77 0.29 14.72
CA PRO A 114 15.06 1.14 13.56
C PRO A 114 15.83 0.42 12.44
N ASP A 115 16.61 -0.62 12.77
CA ASP A 115 17.44 -1.32 11.79
C ASP A 115 16.60 -2.04 10.74
N GLN A 116 15.34 -2.42 11.07
CA GLN A 116 14.42 -3.00 10.08
C GLN A 116 14.13 -2.04 8.93
N VAL A 117 13.92 -0.76 9.25
CA VAL A 117 13.61 0.27 8.26
C VAL A 117 14.89 0.66 7.51
N ILE A 118 16.02 0.78 8.20
CA ILE A 118 17.32 1.12 7.59
C ILE A 118 17.72 0.06 6.55
N LYS A 119 17.56 -1.23 6.86
CA LYS A 119 17.83 -2.32 5.91
C LYS A 119 17.02 -2.20 4.62
N LEU A 120 15.74 -1.82 4.73
CA LEU A 120 14.86 -1.66 3.57
C LEU A 120 15.34 -0.52 2.65
N ILE A 121 15.78 0.60 3.23
CA ILE A 121 16.33 1.74 2.48
C ILE A 121 17.63 1.33 1.76
N SER A 122 18.55 0.67 2.46
CA SER A 122 19.83 0.24 1.87
C SER A 122 19.69 -0.82 0.77
N SER A 123 18.60 -1.61 0.79
CA SER A 123 18.27 -2.51 -0.31
C SER A 123 17.66 -1.81 -1.53
N ASP A 124 17.00 -0.67 -1.33
CA ASP A 124 16.38 0.10 -2.42
C ASP A 124 17.43 0.85 -3.25
N ASP A 125 18.54 1.28 -2.63
CA ASP A 125 19.70 1.83 -3.35
C ASP A 125 20.31 0.81 -4.34
N ARG A 126 20.17 -0.51 -4.07
CA ARG A 126 20.61 -1.58 -4.98
C ARG A 126 19.56 -1.95 -6.05
N ALA A 127 18.33 -1.47 -5.93
CA ALA A 127 17.31 -1.63 -6.97
C ALA A 127 17.40 -0.56 -8.08
N SER A 128 18.31 0.41 -7.93
CA SER A 128 18.73 1.31 -9.01
C SER A 128 19.74 0.68 -9.99
N ASP A 129 20.15 -0.57 -9.79
CA ASP A 129 20.93 -1.32 -10.79
C ASP A 129 20.01 -2.03 -11.80
N THR A 130 19.28 -1.22 -12.59
CA THR A 130 18.72 -1.62 -13.90
C THR A 130 19.82 -1.89 -14.95
N GLY A 131 21.06 -2.14 -14.52
CA GLY A 131 22.28 -2.12 -15.30
C GLY A 131 22.47 -3.25 -16.30
N SER A 132 21.50 -4.11 -16.61
CA SER A 132 21.68 -5.08 -17.70
C SER A 132 20.43 -5.25 -18.56
N ILE A 133 19.28 -5.53 -17.95
CA ILE A 133 18.01 -5.69 -18.68
C ILE A 133 17.45 -4.34 -19.14
N GLY A 134 17.55 -3.30 -18.33
CA GLY A 134 17.12 -1.94 -18.70
C GLY A 134 17.90 -1.38 -19.88
N ARG A 135 19.23 -1.57 -19.91
CA ARG A 135 20.09 -1.17 -21.04
C ARG A 135 19.75 -1.91 -22.34
N THR A 136 19.44 -3.20 -22.24
CA THR A 136 19.11 -4.02 -23.42
C THR A 136 17.73 -3.67 -24.00
N LEU A 137 16.77 -3.35 -23.12
CA LEU A 137 15.43 -2.92 -23.55
C LEU A 137 15.46 -1.51 -24.15
N ASP A 138 16.22 -0.60 -23.54
CA ASP A 138 16.36 0.80 -24.00
C ASP A 138 17.04 0.88 -25.37
N SER A 139 18.11 0.11 -25.60
CA SER A 139 18.77 0.02 -26.92
C SER A 139 17.85 -0.55 -28.00
N SER A 140 17.12 -1.63 -27.71
CA SER A 140 16.19 -2.25 -28.66
C SER A 140 15.04 -1.30 -29.05
N ILE A 141 14.54 -0.51 -28.09
CA ILE A 141 13.49 0.49 -28.34
C ILE A 141 14.06 1.69 -29.12
N ILE A 142 15.27 2.15 -28.79
CA ILE A 142 15.93 3.25 -29.50
C ILE A 142 16.22 2.87 -30.96
N ASP A 143 16.67 1.64 -31.23
CA ASP A 143 16.96 1.19 -32.59
C ASP A 143 15.67 1.00 -33.40
N PHE A 144 14.60 0.50 -32.80
CA PHE A 144 13.27 0.47 -33.42
C PHE A 144 12.77 1.87 -33.78
N LEU A 145 12.93 2.85 -32.88
CA LEU A 145 12.52 4.23 -33.13
C LEU A 145 13.36 4.91 -34.22
N LYS A 146 14.66 4.58 -34.33
CA LYS A 146 15.53 5.04 -35.42
C LYS A 146 15.11 4.44 -36.76
N GLU A 147 14.83 3.14 -36.83
CA GLU A 147 14.33 2.49 -38.05
C GLU A 147 13.01 3.12 -38.53
N GLN A 148 12.08 3.38 -37.61
CA GLN A 148 10.82 4.03 -37.95
C GLN A 148 11.02 5.48 -38.42
N ARG A 149 12.01 6.20 -37.85
CA ARG A 149 12.36 7.56 -38.29
C ARG A 149 12.97 7.57 -39.70
N ASP A 150 13.83 6.62 -40.01
CA ASP A 150 14.49 6.52 -41.32
C ASP A 150 13.50 6.07 -42.42
N GLN A 151 12.53 5.20 -42.08
CA GLN A 151 11.42 4.86 -42.98
C GLN A 151 10.47 6.04 -43.23
N ALA A 152 10.21 6.87 -42.22
CA ALA A 152 9.42 8.09 -42.37
C ALA A 152 10.14 9.15 -43.21
N GLY A 153 11.48 9.28 -43.06
CA GLY A 153 12.31 10.16 -43.88
C GLY A 153 12.40 9.72 -45.34
N ALA A 154 12.47 8.42 -45.62
CA ALA A 154 12.53 7.88 -46.99
C ALA A 154 11.20 8.05 -47.77
N ARG A 155 10.06 8.25 -47.08
CA ARG A 155 8.75 8.41 -47.71
C ARG A 155 8.48 9.84 -48.20
N ILE A 156 9.29 10.83 -47.77
CA ILE A 156 9.10 12.24 -48.16
C ILE A 156 9.91 12.62 -49.42
N THR A 157 10.82 11.77 -49.91
CA THR A 157 11.70 12.08 -51.07
C THR A 157 11.46 11.23 -52.32
N ARG A 158 10.21 10.87 -52.63
CA ARG A 158 9.85 10.34 -53.97
C ARG A 158 8.62 11.05 -54.54
N LYS A 159 8.93 12.07 -55.37
CA LYS A 159 8.14 12.75 -56.42
C LYS A 159 6.77 13.30 -56.05
#